data_AF-A0A9D6WWT3-F1
#
_entry.id   AF-A0A9D6WWT3-F1
#
_cell.length_a   1.000
_cell.length_b   1.000
_cell.length_c   1.000
_cell.angle_alpha   90.00
_cell.angle_beta   90.00
_cell.angle_gamma   90.00
#
_symmetry.space_group_name_H-M   'P 1'
#
loop_
_entity.id
_entity.type
_entity.pdbx_description
1 polymer ?
#
loop_
_entity_poly.entity_id
_entity_poly.type
_entity_poly.pdbx_seq_one_letter_code
_entity_poly.pdbx_strand_id
1 'polypeptide(L)'
;MLVFFCACGALIALATGALSANADARIAGEARFTGATELRPSDAISSTIFLPLAGKLFTTTANCGAIVSETYHTLAMLPPPTDRPAEAHADLNLALRGYVTTTATLAFVDIGGGADPNAPQLPGLFQNNRTPTFSSAQRVYDWNWMCNCRGNVLTTWDVTLIKMATTPGEIIRVPASGYDIGTLPSGYEVTVLYASATRITLKYTRNDNVILGYTLHLEDVCVEPGLLNLYNAMNIAGRASLPALFAGQGVGRAMSNSMGVALRDSGTFLDPRSRKDWWVGR
;
A
#
# COMPACT_ATOMS: atom_id res chain seq x y z
N MET A 1 -33.38 39.58 -4.48
CA MET A 1 -33.86 40.35 -3.32
C MET A 1 -34.21 39.31 -2.26
N LEU A 2 -33.41 38.98 -1.24
CA LEU A 2 -32.45 39.73 -0.43
C LEU A 2 -31.09 39.02 -0.35
N VAL A 3 -30.06 39.81 -0.07
CA VAL A 3 -28.64 39.46 0.09
C VAL A 3 -28.34 39.43 1.60
N PHE A 4 -27.59 38.43 2.06
CA PHE A 4 -26.88 38.47 3.34
C PHE A 4 -25.60 37.64 3.21
N PHE A 5 -24.49 38.30 2.85
CA PHE A 5 -23.14 37.77 3.02
C PHE A 5 -22.47 38.58 4.12
N CYS A 6 -22.10 37.90 5.20
CA CYS A 6 -21.35 38.45 6.31
C CYS A 6 -19.86 38.40 5.97
N ALA A 7 -19.23 39.58 5.88
CA ALA A 7 -17.80 39.74 5.64
C ALA A 7 -17.03 39.61 6.96
N CYS A 8 -16.00 38.77 6.99
CA CYS A 8 -14.99 38.76 8.05
C CYS A 8 -13.62 38.99 7.41
N GLY A 9 -13.07 40.18 7.64
CA GLY A 9 -11.80 40.64 7.08
C GLY A 9 -10.60 40.05 7.81
N ALA A 10 -9.61 39.60 7.05
CA ALA A 10 -8.29 39.22 7.56
C ALA A 10 -7.34 40.42 7.41
N LEU A 11 -6.74 40.83 8.53
CA LEU A 11 -5.71 41.86 8.61
C LEU A 11 -4.36 41.26 8.20
N ILE A 12 -3.69 41.86 7.22
CA ILE A 12 -2.32 41.56 6.80
C ILE A 12 -1.37 42.44 7.63
N ALA A 13 -0.43 41.83 8.37
CA ALA A 13 0.69 42.52 8.99
C ALA A 13 1.99 42.11 8.29
N LEU A 14 2.61 43.07 7.61
CA LEU A 14 3.97 43.02 7.06
C LEU A 14 4.97 43.30 8.18
N ALA A 15 5.95 42.43 8.38
CA ALA A 15 7.14 42.71 9.17
C ALA A 15 8.38 42.60 8.28
N THR A 16 8.96 43.75 7.97
CA THR A 16 10.30 43.92 7.39
C THR A 16 11.33 44.05 8.52
N GLY A 17 12.48 43.38 8.38
CA GLY A 17 13.60 43.53 9.32
C GLY A 17 14.85 42.86 8.77
N ALA A 18 15.85 43.69 8.43
CA ALA A 18 17.07 43.33 7.72
C ALA A 18 18.24 42.95 8.63
N LEU A 19 19.19 42.23 8.00
CA LEU A 19 20.62 41.99 8.27
C LEU A 19 21.32 42.63 9.48
N SER A 20 22.18 41.83 10.12
CA SER A 20 23.48 42.29 10.64
C SER A 20 24.46 41.12 10.72
N ALA A 21 25.47 41.14 9.86
CA ALA A 21 26.69 40.36 9.97
C ALA A 21 27.70 41.12 10.84
N ASN A 22 28.50 40.41 11.65
CA ASN A 22 29.78 40.91 12.12
C ASN A 22 30.81 39.79 12.14
N ALA A 23 31.97 40.11 11.58
CA ALA A 23 33.14 39.28 11.40
C ALA A 23 34.19 39.56 12.51
N ASP A 24 35.27 38.79 12.41
CA ASP A 24 36.61 38.99 13.00
C ASP A 24 36.88 38.54 14.44
N ALA A 25 37.73 37.51 14.58
CA ALA A 25 39.15 37.76 14.88
C ALA A 25 40.02 36.49 14.70
N ARG A 26 41.25 36.73 14.22
CA ARG A 26 42.36 35.82 13.92
C ARG A 26 43.05 35.31 15.20
N ILE A 27 43.89 34.27 15.11
CA ILE A 27 45.36 34.30 15.36
C ILE A 27 45.97 32.93 14.98
N ALA A 28 47.02 32.97 14.17
CA ALA A 28 47.91 31.87 13.83
C ALA A 28 49.08 31.77 14.83
N GLY A 29 49.61 30.57 15.05
CA GLY A 29 50.83 30.35 15.82
C GLY A 29 51.49 29.02 15.46
N GLU A 30 52.45 29.06 14.53
CA GLU A 30 53.43 28.01 14.30
C GLU A 30 54.53 28.06 15.37
N ALA A 31 54.94 26.91 15.91
CA ALA A 31 56.22 26.76 16.58
C ALA A 31 56.85 25.41 16.18
N ARG A 32 58.09 25.48 15.70
CA ARG A 32 58.90 24.37 15.19
C ARG A 32 59.59 23.57 16.31
N PHE A 33 59.81 22.31 15.95
CA PHE A 33 60.55 21.20 16.56
C PHE A 33 61.89 21.52 17.25
N THR A 34 62.10 20.93 18.43
CA THR A 34 63.40 20.40 18.90
C THR A 34 63.17 19.27 19.91
N GLY A 35 63.81 18.12 19.70
CA GLY A 35 63.95 17.07 20.74
C GLY A 35 63.67 15.68 20.21
N ALA A 36 64.72 14.99 19.76
CA ALA A 36 64.70 13.58 19.42
C ALA A 36 64.49 12.73 20.68
N THR A 37 63.39 11.98 20.71
CA THR A 37 63.19 10.88 21.66
C THR A 37 62.99 9.61 20.86
N GLU A 38 63.93 8.70 21.06
CA GLU A 38 64.06 7.35 20.54
C GLU A 38 62.77 6.53 20.74
N LEU A 39 62.12 6.13 19.63
CA LEU A 39 60.92 5.27 19.67
C LEU A 39 61.35 3.79 19.63
N ARG A 40 61.14 3.12 20.75
CA ARG A 40 61.24 1.65 20.89
C ARG A 40 60.14 0.95 20.07
N PRO A 41 60.41 -0.22 19.47
CA PRO A 41 59.40 -0.98 18.76
C PRO A 41 58.54 -1.77 19.76
N SER A 42 57.40 -1.21 20.13
CA SER A 42 56.34 -1.94 20.83
C SER A 42 55.02 -1.26 20.54
N ASP A 43 54.32 -1.79 19.54
CA ASP A 43 52.93 -2.21 19.63
C ASP A 43 52.52 -2.67 18.23
N ALA A 44 52.59 -3.98 18.00
CA ALA A 44 51.95 -4.60 16.86
C ALA A 44 50.44 -4.35 17.03
N ILE A 45 49.90 -3.39 16.29
CA ILE A 45 48.46 -3.18 16.19
C ILE A 45 47.88 -4.46 15.56
N SER A 46 47.36 -5.34 16.40
CA SER A 46 46.57 -6.49 15.96
C SER A 46 45.26 -5.96 15.39
N SER A 47 45.25 -5.67 14.09
CA SER A 47 44.03 -5.35 13.37
C SER A 47 43.22 -6.63 13.16
N THR A 48 42.24 -6.86 14.02
CA THR A 48 41.25 -7.92 13.82
C THR A 48 40.27 -7.46 12.74
N ILE A 49 40.45 -7.94 11.52
CA ILE A 49 39.47 -7.75 10.44
C ILE A 49 38.33 -8.73 10.69
N PHE A 50 37.17 -8.22 11.10
CA PHE A 50 35.93 -8.98 11.05
C PHE A 50 35.45 -9.04 9.60
N LEU A 51 35.78 -10.13 8.91
CA LEU A 51 35.09 -10.51 7.68
C LEU A 51 33.62 -10.79 8.05
N PRO A 52 32.63 -10.17 7.40
CA PRO A 52 31.26 -10.60 7.59
C PRO A 52 31.19 -12.07 7.19
N LEU A 53 30.72 -12.90 8.10
CA LEU A 53 30.40 -14.28 7.79
C LEU A 53 29.35 -14.21 6.68
N ALA A 54 29.74 -14.52 5.44
CA ALA A 54 28.82 -14.80 4.36
C ALA A 54 28.15 -16.16 4.66
N GLY A 55 27.39 -16.21 5.76
CA GLY A 55 26.36 -17.20 5.90
C GLY A 55 25.42 -17.01 4.73
N LYS A 56 25.00 -18.12 4.10
CA LYS A 56 23.79 -18.13 3.28
C LYS A 56 22.66 -17.62 4.16
N LEU A 57 22.47 -16.30 4.19
CA LEU A 57 21.19 -15.72 4.49
C LEU A 57 20.29 -16.26 3.38
N PHE A 58 19.34 -17.12 3.75
CA PHE A 58 18.15 -17.26 2.95
C PHE A 58 17.41 -15.92 3.02
N THR A 59 17.92 -14.91 2.31
CA THR A 59 17.14 -13.76 1.90
C THR A 59 16.21 -14.24 0.80
N THR A 60 15.17 -14.98 1.18
CA THR A 60 13.94 -15.03 0.38
C THR A 60 13.13 -13.78 0.67
N THR A 61 13.77 -12.61 0.68
CA THR A 61 13.05 -11.37 0.39
C THR A 61 12.67 -11.52 -1.07
N ALA A 62 11.39 -11.69 -1.36
CA ALA A 62 10.93 -11.58 -2.73
C ALA A 62 11.48 -10.27 -3.28
N ASN A 63 12.43 -10.35 -4.21
CA ASN A 63 12.92 -9.15 -4.86
C ASN A 63 11.71 -8.52 -5.52
N CYS A 64 11.41 -7.26 -5.20
CA CYS A 64 10.44 -6.43 -5.92
C CYS A 64 11.01 -6.07 -7.28
N GLY A 65 11.47 -7.07 -8.02
CA GLY A 65 11.96 -6.91 -9.38
C GLY A 65 10.78 -6.66 -10.29
N ALA A 66 11.03 -5.81 -11.29
CA ALA A 66 10.07 -5.53 -12.33
C ALA A 66 9.52 -6.82 -12.95
N ILE A 67 8.24 -6.80 -13.30
CA ILE A 67 7.62 -7.87 -14.07
C ILE A 67 7.76 -7.48 -15.54
N VAL A 68 8.71 -8.09 -16.25
CA VAL A 68 9.16 -7.67 -17.59
C VAL A 68 8.02 -7.57 -18.62
N SER A 69 6.96 -8.36 -18.46
CA SER A 69 5.79 -8.37 -19.36
C SER A 69 4.74 -7.30 -19.04
N GLU A 70 4.91 -6.54 -17.95
CA GLU A 70 3.88 -5.62 -17.47
C GLU A 70 4.24 -4.17 -17.82
N THR A 71 3.23 -3.41 -18.24
CA THR A 71 3.32 -1.97 -18.46
C THR A 71 2.05 -1.32 -17.93
N TYR A 72 2.20 -0.23 -17.20
CA TYR A 72 1.10 0.40 -16.49
C TYR A 72 0.76 1.75 -17.11
N HIS A 73 -0.53 2.04 -17.15
CA HIS A 73 -1.08 3.28 -17.66
C HIS A 73 -1.97 3.91 -16.61
N THR A 74 -2.41 5.14 -16.87
CA THR A 74 -3.28 5.88 -15.99
C THR A 74 -4.67 6.04 -16.59
N LEU A 75 -5.67 6.12 -15.72
CA LEU A 75 -7.04 6.44 -16.08
C LEU A 75 -7.49 7.67 -15.28
N ALA A 76 -8.27 8.54 -15.91
CA ALA A 76 -8.85 9.70 -15.24
C ALA A 76 -9.82 9.26 -14.14
N MET A 77 -9.71 9.86 -12.96
CA MET A 77 -10.60 9.61 -11.83
C MET A 77 -11.86 10.49 -11.93
N LEU A 78 -12.99 9.96 -11.46
CA LEU A 78 -14.20 10.74 -11.26
C LEU A 78 -14.01 11.66 -10.03
N PRO A 79 -14.31 12.96 -10.15
CA PRO A 79 -14.25 13.87 -9.01
C PRO A 79 -15.36 13.56 -7.98
N PRO A 80 -15.18 13.99 -6.72
CA PRO A 80 -13.98 14.62 -6.17
C PRO A 80 -12.86 13.61 -5.88
N PRO A 81 -11.59 14.06 -5.81
CA PRO A 81 -10.53 13.24 -5.23
C PRO A 81 -10.82 12.96 -3.75
N THR A 82 -10.10 12.00 -3.19
CA THR A 82 -10.17 11.68 -1.76
C THR A 82 -9.90 12.93 -0.90
N ASP A 83 -10.56 13.02 0.26
CA ASP A 83 -10.60 14.23 1.09
C ASP A 83 -9.36 14.43 1.98
N ARG A 84 -8.42 13.48 1.97
CA ARG A 84 -7.18 13.50 2.75
C ARG A 84 -6.09 12.67 2.09
N PRO A 85 -4.80 12.84 2.46
CA PRO A 85 -3.71 12.06 1.88
C PRO A 85 -3.96 10.55 2.00
N ALA A 86 -3.72 9.81 0.91
CA ALA A 86 -4.01 8.38 0.85
C ALA A 86 -3.27 7.56 1.92
N GLU A 87 -2.03 7.95 2.24
CA GLU A 87 -1.22 7.34 3.33
C GLU A 87 -1.91 7.43 4.70
N ALA A 88 -2.69 8.50 4.92
CA ALA A 88 -3.44 8.79 6.14
C ALA A 88 -4.94 8.43 6.04
N HIS A 89 -5.36 7.74 4.97
CA HIS A 89 -6.75 7.41 4.71
C HIS A 89 -7.06 5.96 5.08
N ALA A 90 -7.75 5.73 6.20
CA ALA A 90 -7.99 4.38 6.73
C ALA A 90 -8.86 3.47 5.85
N ASP A 91 -9.62 4.03 4.91
CA ASP A 91 -10.30 3.22 3.89
C ASP A 91 -9.40 2.83 2.70
N LEU A 92 -8.29 3.52 2.45
CA LEU A 92 -7.39 3.23 1.33
C LEU A 92 -6.15 2.46 1.81
N ASN A 93 -5.55 2.91 2.91
CA ASN A 93 -4.41 2.26 3.56
C ASN A 93 -4.90 1.40 4.72
N LEU A 94 -5.13 0.11 4.46
CA LEU A 94 -5.66 -0.84 5.44
C LEU A 94 -4.80 -0.95 6.71
N ALA A 95 -3.50 -0.67 6.61
CA ALA A 95 -2.57 -0.74 7.74
C ALA A 95 -2.93 0.22 8.90
N LEU A 96 -3.61 1.32 8.61
CA LEU A 96 -4.10 2.25 9.64
C LEU A 96 -5.16 1.58 10.52
N ARG A 97 -6.13 0.92 9.90
CA ARG A 97 -7.12 0.07 10.59
C ARG A 97 -6.41 -1.09 11.28
N GLY A 98 -5.54 -1.79 10.57
CA GLY A 98 -4.97 -3.04 11.05
C GLY A 98 -6.03 -4.13 11.21
N TYR A 99 -5.62 -5.27 11.73
CA TYR A 99 -6.47 -6.44 11.90
C TYR A 99 -5.93 -7.35 13.01
N VAL A 100 -6.81 -8.18 13.55
CA VAL A 100 -6.49 -9.17 14.60
C VAL A 100 -6.88 -10.57 14.14
N THR A 101 -6.10 -11.57 14.54
CA THR A 101 -6.41 -12.98 14.27
C THR A 101 -7.71 -13.41 14.94
N THR A 102 -8.48 -14.26 14.27
CA THR A 102 -9.68 -14.91 14.80
C THR A 102 -9.53 -16.44 14.75
N THR A 103 -10.39 -17.15 15.47
CA THR A 103 -10.44 -18.62 15.49
C THR A 103 -11.45 -19.21 14.49
N ALA A 104 -11.98 -18.38 13.58
CA ALA A 104 -12.91 -18.82 12.55
C ALA A 104 -12.29 -19.91 11.66
N THR A 105 -13.11 -20.87 11.22
CA THR A 105 -12.67 -21.99 10.39
C THR A 105 -12.04 -21.52 9.07
N LEU A 106 -10.91 -22.14 8.70
CA LEU A 106 -10.20 -21.88 7.44
C LEU A 106 -10.81 -22.68 6.29
N ALA A 107 -12.07 -22.40 5.98
CA ALA A 107 -12.83 -23.04 4.91
C ALA A 107 -13.69 -22.01 4.18
N PHE A 108 -14.12 -22.35 2.97
CA PHE A 108 -15.19 -21.62 2.30
C PHE A 108 -16.47 -21.66 3.13
N VAL A 109 -17.25 -20.60 2.99
CA VAL A 109 -18.55 -20.47 3.65
C VAL A 109 -19.63 -20.20 2.62
N ASP A 110 -20.80 -20.75 2.87
CA ASP A 110 -22.00 -20.52 2.07
C ASP A 110 -22.84 -19.45 2.76
N ILE A 111 -22.74 -18.22 2.27
CA ILE A 111 -23.49 -17.07 2.77
C ILE A 111 -24.76 -16.93 1.93
N GLY A 112 -25.89 -16.64 2.56
CA GLY A 112 -27.16 -16.40 1.87
C GLY A 112 -27.19 -15.08 1.09
N GLY A 113 -28.27 -14.84 0.34
CA GLY A 113 -28.50 -13.61 -0.42
C GLY A 113 -28.03 -13.67 -1.88
N GLY A 114 -28.29 -12.60 -2.62
CA GLY A 114 -27.88 -12.49 -4.03
C GLY A 114 -26.37 -12.45 -4.20
N ALA A 115 -25.88 -12.81 -5.38
CA ALA A 115 -24.49 -12.64 -5.79
C ALA A 115 -24.45 -11.74 -7.03
N ASP A 116 -23.43 -10.89 -7.12
CA ASP A 116 -23.15 -10.12 -8.33
C ASP A 116 -22.33 -10.98 -9.29
N PRO A 117 -22.82 -11.29 -10.51
CA PRO A 117 -22.04 -12.05 -11.50
C PRO A 117 -20.76 -11.35 -11.94
N ASN A 118 -20.65 -10.03 -11.72
CA ASN A 118 -19.47 -9.23 -12.08
C ASN A 118 -18.51 -9.02 -10.91
N ALA A 119 -18.76 -9.62 -9.74
CA ALA A 119 -17.86 -9.54 -8.59
C ALA A 119 -16.44 -10.06 -8.92
N PRO A 120 -15.38 -9.47 -8.32
CA PRO A 120 -14.02 -9.92 -8.55
C PRO A 120 -13.80 -11.36 -8.09
N GLN A 121 -13.20 -12.18 -8.95
CA GLN A 121 -13.00 -13.61 -8.70
C GLN A 121 -11.58 -13.90 -8.20
N LEU A 122 -11.45 -14.18 -6.90
CA LEU A 122 -10.17 -14.33 -6.18
C LEU A 122 -9.22 -15.42 -6.70
N PRO A 123 -9.65 -16.51 -7.35
CA PRO A 123 -8.71 -17.38 -8.05
C PRO A 123 -7.80 -16.62 -9.03
N GLY A 124 -8.30 -15.56 -9.65
CA GLY A 124 -7.57 -14.70 -10.58
C GLY A 124 -6.37 -13.96 -9.99
N LEU A 125 -6.19 -13.96 -8.66
CA LEU A 125 -4.97 -13.48 -8.02
C LEU A 125 -3.73 -14.31 -8.43
N PHE A 126 -3.93 -15.58 -8.77
CA PHE A 126 -2.85 -16.53 -9.02
C PHE A 126 -2.78 -16.90 -10.50
N GLN A 127 -1.57 -17.01 -11.05
CA GLN A 127 -1.32 -17.33 -12.47
C GLN A 127 -2.12 -18.53 -12.99
N ASN A 128 -2.25 -19.58 -12.18
CA ASN A 128 -2.91 -20.83 -12.55
C ASN A 128 -4.38 -20.89 -12.09
N ASN A 129 -4.95 -19.77 -11.65
CA ASN A 129 -6.29 -19.70 -11.08
C ASN A 129 -6.51 -20.76 -9.99
N ARG A 130 -5.51 -21.07 -9.16
CA ARG A 130 -5.67 -22.08 -8.12
C ARG A 130 -6.61 -21.62 -7.02
N THR A 131 -7.24 -22.57 -6.35
CA THR A 131 -7.83 -22.34 -5.03
C THR A 131 -6.70 -22.43 -4.01
N PRO A 132 -6.32 -21.34 -3.32
CA PRO A 132 -5.28 -21.40 -2.31
C PRO A 132 -5.80 -22.05 -1.03
N THR A 133 -4.92 -22.68 -0.27
CA THR A 133 -5.21 -23.01 1.12
C THR A 133 -5.30 -21.73 1.94
N PHE A 134 -6.33 -21.61 2.78
CA PHE A 134 -6.41 -20.55 3.78
C PHE A 134 -5.48 -20.88 4.95
N SER A 135 -4.60 -19.93 5.28
CA SER A 135 -3.51 -20.11 6.25
C SER A 135 -3.80 -19.44 7.59
N SER A 136 -4.58 -18.37 7.61
CA SER A 136 -5.11 -17.74 8.82
C SER A 136 -6.28 -16.84 8.49
N ALA A 137 -7.11 -16.58 9.49
CA ALA A 137 -8.28 -15.73 9.40
C ALA A 137 -8.16 -14.54 10.35
N GLN A 138 -8.60 -13.37 9.89
CA GLN A 138 -8.49 -12.12 10.63
C GLN A 138 -9.79 -11.32 10.59
N ARG A 139 -9.96 -10.45 11.59
CA ARG A 139 -10.95 -9.38 11.59
C ARG A 139 -10.25 -8.02 11.60
N VAL A 140 -10.60 -7.19 10.62
CA VAL A 140 -10.18 -5.80 10.49
C VAL A 140 -10.80 -4.95 11.60
N TYR A 141 -10.05 -3.97 12.10
CA TYR A 141 -10.62 -2.97 13.01
C TYR A 141 -11.46 -1.94 12.25
N ASP A 142 -12.53 -1.49 12.90
CA ASP A 142 -13.28 -0.34 12.43
C ASP A 142 -12.44 0.95 12.53
N TRP A 143 -12.97 2.04 11.99
CA TRP A 143 -12.35 3.35 12.03
C TRP A 143 -13.34 4.38 12.51
N ASN A 144 -12.96 5.09 13.57
CA ASN A 144 -13.74 6.19 14.09
C ASN A 144 -13.29 7.50 13.41
N TRP A 145 -14.14 8.00 12.52
CA TRP A 145 -13.89 9.23 11.77
C TRP A 145 -13.94 10.50 12.61
N MET A 146 -14.62 10.50 13.77
CA MET A 146 -14.69 11.67 14.65
C MET A 146 -13.34 11.99 15.28
N CYS A 147 -12.59 10.97 15.72
CA CYS A 147 -11.22 11.13 16.22
C CYS A 147 -10.15 10.91 15.15
N ASN A 148 -10.54 10.43 13.96
CA ASN A 148 -9.65 9.86 12.95
C ASN A 148 -8.69 8.80 13.55
N CYS A 149 -9.25 7.81 14.24
CA CYS A 149 -8.50 6.81 14.98
C CYS A 149 -9.11 5.41 14.87
N ARG A 150 -8.31 4.38 15.20
CA ARG A 150 -8.74 2.97 15.16
C ARG A 150 -9.89 2.73 16.13
N GLY A 151 -10.95 2.09 15.64
CA GLY A 151 -12.12 1.70 16.42
C GLY A 151 -12.05 0.26 16.94
N ASN A 152 -13.21 -0.29 17.28
CA ASN A 152 -13.36 -1.68 17.73
C ASN A 152 -13.15 -2.66 16.57
N VAL A 153 -12.87 -3.93 16.88
CA VAL A 153 -12.83 -5.01 15.88
C VAL A 153 -14.20 -5.14 15.22
N LEU A 154 -14.26 -5.25 13.88
CA LEU A 154 -15.51 -5.48 13.16
C LEU A 154 -16.08 -6.87 13.51
N THR A 155 -17.37 -6.93 13.83
CA THR A 155 -18.06 -8.17 14.25
C THR A 155 -19.16 -8.61 13.29
N THR A 156 -19.42 -7.87 12.21
CA THR A 156 -20.43 -8.22 11.20
C THR A 156 -20.13 -9.56 10.53
N TRP A 157 -18.86 -9.85 10.32
CA TRP A 157 -18.38 -11.12 9.75
C TRP A 157 -17.36 -11.77 10.66
N ASP A 158 -17.33 -13.10 10.65
CA ASP A 158 -16.33 -13.85 11.39
C ASP A 158 -14.92 -13.60 10.86
N VAL A 159 -14.82 -13.33 9.56
CA VAL A 159 -13.57 -13.04 8.87
C VAL A 159 -13.80 -11.83 7.96
N THR A 160 -12.92 -10.84 8.02
CA THR A 160 -12.92 -9.68 7.10
C THR A 160 -11.58 -9.49 6.39
N LEU A 161 -10.58 -10.32 6.73
CA LEU A 161 -9.36 -10.53 5.95
C LEU A 161 -8.99 -12.01 6.06
N ILE A 162 -8.63 -12.63 4.93
CA ILE A 162 -8.12 -14.00 4.91
C ILE A 162 -6.68 -13.99 4.40
N LYS A 163 -5.80 -14.75 5.06
CA LYS A 163 -4.47 -15.03 4.51
C LYS A 163 -4.48 -16.30 3.68
N MET A 164 -4.03 -16.20 2.44
CA MET A 164 -3.98 -17.28 1.47
C MET A 164 -2.54 -17.73 1.26
N ALA A 165 -2.34 -19.04 1.18
CA ALA A 165 -1.02 -19.62 0.97
C ALA A 165 -0.43 -19.20 -0.39
N THR A 166 0.82 -18.74 -0.36
CA THR A 166 1.61 -18.29 -1.52
C THR A 166 2.98 -18.95 -1.56
N THR A 167 3.63 -18.88 -2.71
CA THR A 167 5.06 -19.09 -2.88
C THR A 167 5.75 -17.73 -2.96
N PRO A 168 6.76 -17.44 -2.12
CA PRO A 168 7.50 -16.18 -2.19
C PRO A 168 8.00 -15.91 -3.62
N GLY A 169 7.75 -14.71 -4.12
CA GLY A 169 8.13 -14.29 -5.47
C GLY A 169 7.13 -14.65 -6.59
N GLU A 170 6.08 -15.44 -6.33
CA GLU A 170 5.03 -15.68 -7.33
C GLU A 170 4.31 -14.38 -7.66
N ILE A 171 3.95 -14.19 -8.92
CA ILE A 171 3.27 -12.98 -9.38
C ILE A 171 1.82 -12.99 -8.87
N ILE A 172 1.43 -11.90 -8.22
CA ILE A 172 0.05 -11.63 -7.82
C ILE A 172 -0.58 -10.73 -8.88
N ARG A 173 -1.80 -11.07 -9.30
CA ARG A 173 -2.48 -10.45 -10.44
C ARG A 173 -3.79 -9.79 -10.04
N VAL A 174 -4.31 -8.92 -10.90
CA VAL A 174 -5.66 -8.35 -10.76
C VAL A 174 -6.69 -9.46 -10.98
N PRO A 175 -7.55 -9.74 -9.99
CA PRO A 175 -8.68 -10.65 -10.17
C PRO A 175 -9.64 -10.12 -11.23
N ALA A 176 -10.02 -10.98 -12.17
CA ALA A 176 -11.00 -10.61 -13.18
C ALA A 176 -12.39 -10.37 -12.55
N SER A 177 -13.10 -9.43 -13.14
CA SER A 177 -14.47 -9.02 -12.87
C SER A 177 -15.19 -8.86 -14.22
N GLY A 178 -16.50 -8.62 -14.19
CA GLY A 178 -17.24 -8.30 -15.41
C GLY A 178 -17.22 -6.82 -15.76
N TYR A 179 -16.50 -6.00 -15.01
CA TYR A 179 -16.53 -4.54 -15.12
C TYR A 179 -15.50 -4.02 -16.12
N ASP A 180 -15.92 -3.08 -16.96
CA ASP A 180 -15.00 -2.21 -17.70
C ASP A 180 -15.17 -0.78 -17.18
N ILE A 181 -14.13 -0.27 -16.53
CA ILE A 181 -14.10 1.08 -15.97
C ILE A 181 -13.43 2.08 -16.91
N GLY A 182 -12.79 1.58 -17.98
CA GLY A 182 -12.12 2.38 -19.00
C GLY A 182 -13.09 2.80 -20.10
N THR A 183 -13.17 4.10 -20.38
CA THR A 183 -13.94 4.57 -21.54
C THR A 183 -13.10 4.54 -22.81
N LEU A 184 -11.82 4.94 -22.76
CA LEU A 184 -10.82 4.81 -23.84
C LEU A 184 -9.38 4.92 -23.25
N PRO A 185 -8.47 3.95 -23.50
CA PRO A 185 -8.79 2.62 -24.02
C PRO A 185 -9.71 1.87 -23.04
N SER A 186 -10.56 1.03 -23.61
CA SER A 186 -11.46 0.14 -22.86
C SER A 186 -10.70 -1.06 -22.28
N GLY A 187 -11.32 -1.75 -21.33
CA GLY A 187 -10.83 -3.01 -20.75
C GLY A 187 -10.09 -2.86 -19.43
N TYR A 188 -9.90 -1.65 -18.90
CA TYR A 188 -9.43 -1.51 -17.53
C TYR A 188 -10.49 -2.01 -16.57
N GLU A 189 -10.09 -2.80 -15.58
CA GLU A 189 -11.01 -3.29 -14.56
C GLU A 189 -10.83 -2.59 -13.22
N VAL A 190 -9.59 -2.18 -12.91
CA VAL A 190 -9.28 -1.57 -11.62
C VAL A 190 -8.47 -0.29 -11.75
N THR A 191 -8.67 0.62 -10.80
CA THR A 191 -7.73 1.69 -10.47
C THR A 191 -6.97 1.36 -9.18
N VAL A 192 -5.77 1.92 -9.01
CA VAL A 192 -4.96 1.78 -7.79
C VAL A 192 -5.18 2.99 -6.89
N LEU A 193 -5.98 2.82 -5.83
CA LEU A 193 -6.24 3.90 -4.88
C LEU A 193 -5.07 4.11 -3.91
N TYR A 194 -4.36 3.04 -3.58
CA TYR A 194 -3.22 3.10 -2.68
C TYR A 194 -2.18 2.04 -3.03
N ALA A 195 -0.90 2.41 -2.96
CA ALA A 195 0.20 1.47 -3.07
C ALA A 195 1.36 1.92 -2.16
N SER A 196 1.99 0.95 -1.51
CA SER A 196 3.29 1.10 -0.87
C SER A 196 4.18 -0.09 -1.25
N ALA A 197 5.38 -0.18 -0.68
CA ALA A 197 6.28 -1.29 -0.98
C ALA A 197 5.71 -2.69 -0.66
N THR A 198 4.75 -2.80 0.27
CA THR A 198 4.29 -4.10 0.82
C THR A 198 2.78 -4.32 0.77
N ARG A 199 2.01 -3.40 0.17
CA ARG A 199 0.56 -3.50 0.08
C ARG A 199 0.01 -2.62 -1.04
N ILE A 200 -1.14 -3.02 -1.58
CA ILE A 200 -1.83 -2.30 -2.65
C ILE A 200 -3.34 -2.41 -2.48
N THR A 201 -4.07 -1.36 -2.86
CA THR A 201 -5.53 -1.31 -2.85
C THR A 201 -6.06 -1.05 -4.25
N LEU A 202 -6.86 -2.00 -4.74
CA LEU A 202 -7.47 -2.00 -6.06
C LEU A 202 -8.95 -1.63 -5.95
N LYS A 203 -9.44 -0.83 -6.90
CA LYS A 203 -10.83 -0.37 -6.94
C LYS A 203 -11.46 -0.65 -8.29
N TYR A 204 -12.61 -1.32 -8.30
CA TYR A 204 -13.36 -1.68 -9.51
C TYR A 204 -14.29 -0.56 -10.01
N THR A 205 -13.92 0.70 -9.72
CA THR A 205 -14.58 1.91 -10.23
C THR A 205 -13.53 3.01 -10.43
N ARG A 206 -13.95 4.15 -10.97
CA ARG A 206 -13.12 5.36 -11.11
C ARG A 206 -13.29 6.36 -9.97
N ASN A 207 -13.97 5.99 -8.88
CA ASN A 207 -14.12 6.88 -7.73
C ASN A 207 -12.88 6.81 -6.83
N ASP A 208 -12.36 7.95 -6.41
CA ASP A 208 -11.22 8.02 -5.48
C ASP A 208 -11.66 7.84 -4.01
N ASN A 209 -12.45 6.80 -3.76
CA ASN A 209 -12.97 6.41 -2.46
C ASN A 209 -13.52 4.98 -2.53
N VAL A 210 -13.97 4.46 -1.38
CA VAL A 210 -14.51 3.10 -1.26
C VAL A 210 -16.04 3.04 -1.23
N ILE A 211 -16.74 4.16 -1.39
CA ILE A 211 -18.18 4.30 -1.07
C ILE A 211 -19.06 3.44 -1.97
N LEU A 212 -18.72 3.29 -3.25
CA LEU A 212 -19.49 2.50 -4.21
C LEU A 212 -18.60 1.51 -4.96
N GLY A 213 -19.06 0.26 -5.09
CA GLY A 213 -18.39 -0.80 -5.84
C GLY A 213 -17.24 -1.47 -5.11
N TYR A 214 -16.69 -2.53 -5.70
CA TYR A 214 -15.72 -3.40 -5.04
C TYR A 214 -14.36 -2.75 -4.83
N THR A 215 -13.76 -3.02 -3.66
CA THR A 215 -12.38 -2.63 -3.32
C THR A 215 -11.65 -3.83 -2.73
N LEU A 216 -10.45 -4.11 -3.21
CA LEU A 216 -9.58 -5.17 -2.71
C LEU A 216 -8.36 -4.56 -2.05
N HIS A 217 -8.11 -4.92 -0.80
CA HIS A 217 -6.86 -4.64 -0.10
C HIS A 217 -5.99 -5.89 -0.12
N LEU A 218 -4.78 -5.78 -0.68
CA LEU A 218 -3.79 -6.85 -0.71
C LEU A 218 -2.64 -6.50 0.23
N GLU A 219 -2.39 -7.36 1.21
CA GLU A 219 -1.31 -7.23 2.20
C GLU A 219 -0.23 -8.30 1.96
N ASP A 220 1.00 -8.00 2.39
CA ASP A 220 2.18 -8.86 2.18
C ASP A 220 2.49 -9.11 0.69
N VAL A 221 2.26 -8.08 -0.13
CA VAL A 221 2.57 -8.05 -1.56
C VAL A 221 3.66 -7.04 -1.82
N CYS A 222 4.76 -7.49 -2.40
CA CYS A 222 5.87 -6.67 -2.84
C CYS A 222 5.47 -6.07 -4.19
N VAL A 223 4.98 -4.83 -4.14
CA VAL A 223 4.36 -4.14 -5.28
C VAL A 223 5.38 -3.92 -6.38
N GLU A 224 4.96 -4.09 -7.63
CA GLU A 224 5.83 -3.90 -8.78
C GLU A 224 6.37 -2.44 -8.81
N PRO A 225 7.69 -2.22 -8.93
CA PRO A 225 8.28 -0.88 -8.81
C PRO A 225 7.79 0.15 -9.83
N GLY A 226 7.58 -0.24 -11.09
CA GLY A 226 7.02 0.64 -12.12
C GLY A 226 5.62 1.12 -11.76
N LEU A 227 4.76 0.22 -11.27
CA LEU A 227 3.42 0.52 -10.77
C LEU A 227 3.46 1.43 -9.54
N LEU A 228 4.33 1.12 -8.56
CA LEU A 228 4.50 1.94 -7.37
C LEU A 228 5.01 3.34 -7.71
N ASN A 229 5.97 3.46 -8.62
CA ASN A 229 6.49 4.74 -9.10
C ASN A 229 5.40 5.56 -9.81
N LEU A 230 4.60 4.91 -10.68
CA LEU A 230 3.49 5.56 -11.36
C LEU A 230 2.42 6.04 -10.37
N TYR A 231 2.07 5.20 -9.39
CA TYR A 231 1.16 5.56 -8.31
C TYR A 231 1.66 6.79 -7.54
N ASN A 232 2.93 6.78 -7.10
CA ASN A 232 3.52 7.88 -6.35
C ASN A 232 3.51 9.20 -7.15
N ALA A 233 3.86 9.14 -8.44
CA ALA A 233 3.82 10.30 -9.32
C ALA A 233 2.40 10.89 -9.44
N MET A 234 1.40 10.03 -9.64
CA MET A 234 0.00 10.45 -9.76
C MET A 234 -0.59 10.94 -8.43
N ASN A 235 -0.19 10.34 -7.32
CA ASN A 235 -0.60 10.75 -5.98
C ASN A 235 -0.08 12.15 -5.64
N ILE A 236 1.19 12.43 -5.95
CA ILE A 236 1.81 13.76 -5.78
C ILE A 236 1.16 14.79 -6.73
N ALA A 237 0.77 14.38 -7.94
CA ALA A 237 0.08 15.22 -8.92
C ALA A 237 -1.39 15.51 -8.59
N GLY A 238 -1.90 15.10 -7.41
CA GLY A 238 -3.25 15.43 -6.95
C GLY A 238 -4.34 14.45 -7.40
N ARG A 239 -3.98 13.25 -7.88
CA ARG A 239 -4.90 12.10 -8.07
C ARG A 239 -6.01 12.28 -9.09
N ALA A 240 -5.95 13.30 -9.94
CA ALA A 240 -6.90 13.48 -11.06
C ALA A 240 -6.86 12.32 -12.07
N SER A 241 -5.74 11.59 -12.10
CA SER A 241 -5.61 10.29 -12.75
C SER A 241 -4.86 9.36 -11.81
N LEU A 242 -5.15 8.06 -11.85
CA LEU A 242 -4.44 7.03 -11.07
C LEU A 242 -4.07 5.86 -11.97
N PRO A 243 -3.10 5.01 -11.58
CA PRO A 243 -2.80 3.80 -12.33
C PRO A 243 -4.05 2.96 -12.51
N ALA A 244 -4.24 2.43 -13.72
CA ALA A 244 -5.32 1.52 -14.06
C ALA A 244 -4.77 0.25 -14.69
N LEU A 245 -5.40 -0.88 -14.37
CA LEU A 245 -4.92 -2.20 -14.75
C LEU A 245 -6.03 -3.05 -15.38
N PHE A 246 -5.61 -3.92 -16.29
CA PHE A 246 -6.44 -4.95 -16.90
C PHE A 246 -6.60 -6.15 -15.95
N ALA A 247 -7.65 -6.97 -16.18
CA ALA A 247 -7.73 -8.28 -15.56
C ALA A 247 -6.47 -9.11 -15.86
N GLY A 248 -6.03 -9.88 -14.86
CA GLY A 248 -4.84 -10.72 -14.96
C GLY A 248 -3.53 -9.96 -14.99
N GLN A 249 -3.51 -8.62 -14.99
CA GLN A 249 -2.28 -7.85 -14.97
C GLN A 249 -1.54 -8.03 -13.63
N GLY A 250 -0.22 -8.21 -13.65
CA GLY A 250 0.58 -8.35 -12.44
C GLY A 250 0.62 -7.05 -11.63
N VAL A 251 0.33 -7.12 -10.32
CA VAL A 251 0.42 -5.98 -9.39
C VAL A 251 1.70 -5.99 -8.55
N GLY A 252 2.34 -7.15 -8.46
CA GLY A 252 3.50 -7.36 -7.60
C GLY A 252 3.75 -8.84 -7.39
N ARG A 253 4.51 -9.16 -6.34
CA ARG A 253 4.89 -10.53 -5.99
C ARG A 253 4.56 -10.84 -4.54
N ALA A 254 4.20 -12.08 -4.24
CA ALA A 254 4.02 -12.51 -2.85
C ALA A 254 5.33 -12.35 -2.07
N MET A 255 5.30 -11.68 -0.91
CA MET A 255 6.50 -11.47 -0.10
C MET A 255 6.91 -12.72 0.68
N SER A 256 5.93 -13.54 1.04
CA SER A 256 6.10 -14.64 1.97
C SER A 256 5.29 -15.87 1.54
N ASN A 257 5.20 -16.87 2.42
CA ASN A 257 4.36 -18.05 2.20
C ASN A 257 2.85 -17.78 2.37
N SER A 258 2.47 -16.54 2.71
CA SER A 258 1.08 -16.11 2.73
C SER A 258 0.92 -14.65 2.31
N MET A 259 -0.23 -14.31 1.73
CA MET A 259 -0.68 -12.93 1.48
C MET A 259 -2.07 -12.71 2.06
N GLY A 260 -2.35 -11.49 2.53
CA GLY A 260 -3.66 -11.12 3.06
C GLY A 260 -4.56 -10.49 2.01
N VAL A 261 -5.85 -10.84 2.02
CA VAL A 261 -6.87 -10.17 1.20
C VAL A 261 -8.08 -9.80 2.03
N ALA A 262 -8.45 -8.52 1.97
CA ALA A 262 -9.72 -8.00 2.46
C ALA A 262 -10.51 -7.41 1.29
N LEU A 263 -11.82 -7.62 1.29
CA LEU A 263 -12.72 -7.08 0.28
C LEU A 263 -13.72 -6.14 0.92
N ARG A 264 -14.09 -5.12 0.16
CA ARG A 264 -15.22 -4.26 0.47
C ARG A 264 -16.17 -4.20 -0.71
N ASP A 265 -17.45 -4.09 -0.40
CA ASP A 265 -18.47 -3.60 -1.31
C ASP A 265 -19.11 -2.37 -0.70
N SER A 266 -19.11 -1.29 -1.47
CA SER A 266 -19.81 -0.05 -1.13
C SER A 266 -19.53 0.42 0.30
N GLY A 267 -18.24 0.44 0.65
CA GLY A 267 -17.74 0.86 1.95
C GLY A 267 -17.80 -0.18 3.07
N THR A 268 -18.36 -1.37 2.87
CA THR A 268 -18.48 -2.37 3.94
C THR A 268 -17.51 -3.52 3.71
N PHE A 269 -16.75 -3.93 4.74
CA PHE A 269 -15.93 -5.14 4.66
C PHE A 269 -16.82 -6.39 4.58
N LEU A 270 -16.44 -7.33 3.73
CA LEU A 270 -17.16 -8.58 3.49
C LEU A 270 -16.32 -9.79 3.90
N ASP A 271 -16.96 -10.95 4.04
CA ASP A 271 -16.25 -12.21 4.29
C ASP A 271 -15.59 -12.72 3.00
N PRO A 272 -14.25 -12.71 2.90
CA PRO A 272 -13.53 -13.12 1.68
C PRO A 272 -13.63 -14.62 1.40
N ARG A 273 -14.22 -15.41 2.30
CA ARG A 273 -14.41 -16.87 2.15
C ARG A 273 -15.74 -17.22 1.46
N SER A 274 -16.61 -16.24 1.18
CA SER A 274 -17.91 -16.50 0.56
C SER A 274 -17.76 -17.17 -0.81
N ARG A 275 -18.20 -18.44 -0.91
CA ARG A 275 -18.02 -19.25 -2.11
C ARG A 275 -18.75 -18.65 -3.31
N LYS A 276 -20.01 -18.25 -3.11
CA LYS A 276 -20.89 -17.75 -4.18
C LYS A 276 -20.42 -16.43 -4.78
N ASP A 277 -19.70 -15.61 -4.01
CA ASP A 277 -19.36 -14.25 -4.41
C ASP A 277 -17.98 -14.19 -5.07
N TRP A 278 -16.97 -14.81 -4.47
CA TRP A 278 -15.56 -14.61 -4.86
C TRP A 278 -14.87 -15.84 -5.45
N TRP A 279 -15.51 -17.00 -5.34
CA TRP A 279 -14.92 -18.31 -5.63
C TRP A 279 -15.85 -19.15 -6.52
N VAL A 280 -16.48 -18.52 -7.50
CA VAL A 280 -17.43 -19.22 -8.37
C VAL A 280 -16.76 -20.43 -9.04
N GLY A 281 -17.41 -21.59 -8.92
CA GLY A 281 -16.90 -22.87 -9.44
C GLY A 281 -15.89 -23.60 -8.55
N ARG A 282 -15.72 -23.20 -7.28
CA ARG A 282 -14.81 -23.83 -6.30
C ARG A 282 -15.51 -24.46 -5.10
#